data_AF-A0A3C0L3M1-F1
#
_entry.id   AF-A0A3C0L3M1-F1
#
_cell.length_a   1.000
_cell.length_b   1.000
_cell.length_c   1.000
_cell.angle_alpha   90.00
_cell.angle_beta   90.00
_cell.angle_gamma   90.00
#
_symmetry.space_group_name_H-M   'P 1'
#
loop_
_entity.id
_entity.type
_entity.pdbx_description
1 polymer ?
#
loop_
_entity_poly.entity_id
_entity_poly.type
_entity_poly.pdbx_seq_one_letter_code
_entity_poly.pdbx_strand_id
1 'polypeptide(L)'
;MITKTVAVFPGDDASPEVMIPTVALLEKLQLPIEFVYPMVGDAALSEHGARFPDASKAQVDEADATFFGSTSDQSTEALFYLRWGKQTYA
;
A
#
# COMPACT_ATOMS: atom_id res chain seq x y z
N MET A 1 -2.78 -17.54 17.04
CA MET A 1 -1.74 -16.78 16.31
C MET A 1 -2.17 -15.33 16.29
N ILE A 2 -1.24 -14.38 16.43
CA ILE A 2 -1.57 -12.95 16.33
C ILE A 2 -1.76 -12.62 14.84
N THR A 3 -2.90 -12.03 14.47
CA THR A 3 -3.15 -11.56 13.11
C THR A 3 -2.21 -10.40 12.78
N LYS A 4 -1.62 -10.43 11.59
CA LYS A 4 -0.75 -9.38 11.08
C LYS A 4 -1.46 -8.53 10.04
N THR A 5 -1.27 -7.23 10.08
CA THR A 5 -1.88 -6.31 9.11
C THR A 5 -0.85 -5.91 8.06
N VAL A 6 -1.20 -6.04 6.78
CA VAL A 6 -0.35 -5.65 5.65
C VAL A 6 -1.06 -4.57 4.85
N ALA A 7 -0.46 -3.39 4.76
CA ALA A 7 -0.91 -2.35 3.85
C ALA A 7 -0.49 -2.70 2.42
N VAL A 8 -1.42 -2.66 1.47
CA VAL A 8 -1.18 -3.02 0.07
C VAL A 8 -1.45 -1.83 -0.83
N PHE A 9 -0.40 -1.43 -1.56
CA PHE A 9 -0.52 -0.57 -2.73
C PHE A 9 -0.35 -1.43 -3.98
N PRO A 10 -1.38 -1.57 -4.83
CA PRO A 10 -1.30 -2.38 -6.05
C PRO A 10 -0.17 -1.95 -7.02
N GLY A 11 0.28 -0.70 -6.90
CA GLY A 11 1.19 -0.05 -7.81
C GLY A 11 0.47 0.56 -9.00
N ASP A 12 1.24 1.10 -9.95
CA ASP A 12 0.74 1.82 -11.12
C ASP A 12 0.91 0.99 -12.40
N ASP A 13 0.25 1.40 -13.47
CA ASP A 13 0.30 0.80 -14.81
C ASP A 13 0.01 -0.71 -14.79
N ALA A 14 0.98 -1.55 -15.16
CA ALA A 14 0.82 -3.01 -15.18
C ALA A 14 1.01 -3.67 -13.80
N SER A 15 1.48 -2.95 -12.78
CA SER A 15 1.75 -3.51 -11.44
C SER A 15 0.52 -4.18 -10.79
N PRO A 16 -0.70 -3.60 -10.87
CA PRO A 16 -1.90 -4.22 -10.31
C PRO A 16 -2.20 -5.62 -10.89
N GLU A 17 -1.84 -5.88 -12.15
CA GLU A 17 -2.06 -7.19 -12.81
C GLU A 17 -1.27 -8.33 -12.14
N VAL A 18 -0.21 -8.00 -11.39
CA VAL A 18 0.58 -8.96 -10.62
C VAL A 18 0.22 -8.88 -9.14
N MET A 19 0.15 -7.68 -8.56
CA MET A 19 -0.03 -7.51 -7.11
C MET A 19 -1.38 -8.06 -6.63
N ILE A 20 -2.47 -7.75 -7.33
CA ILE A 20 -3.83 -8.18 -6.95
C ILE A 20 -3.95 -9.72 -6.91
N PRO A 21 -3.58 -10.47 -7.97
CA PRO A 21 -3.67 -11.93 -7.91
C PRO A 21 -2.68 -12.55 -6.91
N THR A 22 -1.52 -11.92 -6.65
CA THR A 22 -0.61 -12.36 -5.57
C THR A 22 -1.29 -12.27 -4.21
N VAL A 23 -1.90 -11.12 -3.87
CA VAL A 23 -2.62 -10.97 -2.59
C VAL A 23 -3.81 -11.92 -2.52
N ALA A 24 -4.59 -12.07 -3.59
CA ALA A 24 -5.71 -13.01 -3.64
C ALA A 24 -5.26 -14.47 -3.46
N LEU A 25 -4.06 -14.84 -3.91
CA LEU A 25 -3.48 -16.16 -3.65
C LEU A 25 -3.10 -16.30 -2.17
N LEU A 26 -2.52 -15.27 -1.54
CA LEU A 26 -2.17 -15.28 -0.12
C LEU A 26 -3.41 -15.39 0.78
N GLU A 27 -4.51 -14.70 0.43
CA GLU A 27 -5.79 -14.81 1.14
C GLU A 27 -6.34 -16.24 1.11
N LYS A 28 -6.18 -16.96 -0.02
CA LYS A 28 -6.58 -18.38 -0.13
C LYS A 28 -5.77 -19.32 0.74
N LEU A 29 -4.58 -18.94 1.17
CA LEU A 29 -3.78 -19.73 2.11
C LEU A 29 -4.31 -19.66 3.55
N GLN A 30 -5.28 -18.77 3.84
CA GLN A 30 -5.92 -18.62 5.15
C GLN A 30 -4.91 -18.42 6.29
N LEU A 31 -3.83 -17.69 5.98
CA LEU A 31 -2.86 -17.24 6.98
C LEU A 31 -3.51 -16.18 7.89
N PRO A 32 -3.03 -16.00 9.13
CA PRO A 32 -3.52 -14.93 10.02
C PRO A 32 -2.98 -13.57 9.56
N ILE A 33 -3.38 -13.13 8.37
CA ILE A 33 -2.98 -11.88 7.72
C ILE A 33 -4.25 -11.15 7.28
N GLU A 34 -4.36 -9.88 7.62
CA GLU A 34 -5.36 -8.95 7.15
C GLU A 34 -4.72 -7.96 6.17
N PHE A 35 -5.32 -7.80 4.99
CA PHE A 35 -4.84 -6.85 3.98
C PHE A 35 -5.71 -5.60 4.00
N VAL A 36 -5.08 -4.44 4.16
CA VAL A 36 -5.72 -3.13 4.07
C VAL A 36 -5.22 -2.41 2.82
N TYR A 37 -6.05 -1.55 2.24
CA TYR A 37 -5.78 -0.91 0.94
C TYR A 37 -5.86 0.61 1.07
N PRO A 38 -4.80 1.28 1.55
CA PRO A 38 -4.79 2.73 1.69
C PRO A 38 -4.92 3.42 0.33
N MET A 39 -5.61 4.56 0.27
CA MET A 39 -5.76 5.33 -0.96
C MET A 39 -4.44 6.00 -1.35
N VAL A 40 -4.17 6.04 -2.65
CA VAL A 40 -3.02 6.73 -3.24
C VAL A 40 -3.39 7.27 -4.63
N GLY A 41 -2.58 8.18 -5.16
CA GLY A 41 -2.65 8.64 -6.54
C GLY A 41 -3.87 9.52 -6.84
N ASP A 42 -4.37 9.45 -8.07
CA ASP A 42 -5.44 10.33 -8.55
C ASP A 42 -6.75 10.13 -7.77
N ALA A 43 -7.05 8.91 -7.34
CA ALA A 43 -8.22 8.62 -6.51
C ALA A 43 -8.14 9.36 -5.16
N ALA A 44 -6.99 9.29 -4.49
CA ALA A 44 -6.77 9.99 -3.24
C ALA A 44 -6.76 11.52 -3.42
N LEU A 45 -6.18 12.00 -4.52
CA LEU A 45 -6.17 13.42 -4.87
C LEU A 45 -7.60 13.94 -5.06
N SER A 46 -8.46 13.19 -5.76
CA SER A 46 -9.85 13.58 -5.97
C SER A 46 -10.67 13.61 -4.69
N GLU A 47 -10.43 12.70 -3.74
CA GLU A 47 -11.24 12.58 -2.52
C GLU A 47 -10.71 13.43 -1.36
N HIS A 48 -9.39 13.56 -1.24
CA HIS A 48 -8.73 14.16 -0.08
C HIS A 48 -7.86 15.37 -0.41
N GLY A 49 -7.73 15.75 -1.68
CA GLY A 49 -6.89 16.88 -2.10
C GLY A 49 -5.39 16.62 -2.00
N ALA A 50 -4.97 15.37 -1.74
CA ALA A 50 -3.57 14.95 -1.69
C ALA A 50 -3.42 13.56 -2.31
N ARG A 51 -2.35 13.33 -3.07
CA ARG A 51 -2.08 12.01 -3.69
C ARG A 51 -1.72 10.96 -2.64
N PHE A 52 -1.23 11.38 -1.48
CA PHE A 52 -1.04 10.50 -0.34
C PHE A 52 -1.52 11.16 0.98
N PRO A 53 -2.80 11.01 1.32
CA PRO A 53 -3.42 11.70 2.46
C PRO A 53 -2.96 11.11 3.80
N ASP A 54 -3.12 11.88 4.87
CA ASP A 54 -2.67 11.48 6.21
C ASP A 54 -3.40 10.23 6.73
N ALA A 55 -4.65 10.00 6.32
CA ALA A 55 -5.36 8.76 6.61
C ALA A 55 -4.69 7.52 6.01
N SER A 56 -4.07 7.64 4.82
CA SER A 56 -3.32 6.55 4.20
C SER A 56 -1.96 6.37 4.86
N LYS A 57 -1.30 7.45 5.27
CA LYS A 57 -0.08 7.40 6.09
C LYS A 57 -0.32 6.65 7.41
N ALA A 58 -1.41 6.97 8.10
CA ALA A 58 -1.79 6.33 9.36
C ALA A 58 -2.01 4.81 9.18
N GLN A 59 -2.70 4.39 8.12
CA GLN A 59 -2.88 2.96 7.82
C GLN A 59 -1.54 2.25 7.57
N VAL A 60 -0.59 2.91 6.90
CA VAL A 60 0.78 2.39 6.72
C VAL A 60 1.54 2.34 8.04
N ASP A 61 1.33 3.31 8.93
CA ASP A 61 1.99 3.36 10.23
C ASP A 61 1.51 2.30 11.21
N GLU A 62 0.22 1.97 11.15
CA GLU A 62 -0.43 0.95 11.96
C GLU A 62 -0.17 -0.48 11.43
N ALA A 63 0.14 -0.63 10.15
CA ALA A 63 0.41 -1.93 9.54
C ALA A 63 1.76 -2.52 9.97
N ASP A 64 1.81 -3.85 10.12
CA ASP A 64 3.04 -4.59 10.43
C ASP A 64 4.01 -4.64 9.23
N ALA A 65 3.49 -4.55 8.01
CA ALA A 65 4.27 -4.52 6.79
C ALA A 65 3.53 -3.76 5.67
N THR A 66 4.28 -3.39 4.62
CA THR A 66 3.71 -2.79 3.41
C THR A 66 4.14 -3.58 2.18
N PHE A 67 3.18 -3.99 1.36
CA PHE A 67 3.42 -4.42 -0.01
C PHE A 67 3.20 -3.23 -0.93
N PHE A 68 4.25 -2.87 -1.66
CA PHE A 68 4.23 -1.73 -2.56
C PHE A 68 4.55 -2.20 -3.97
N GLY A 69 3.54 -2.20 -4.83
CA GLY A 69 3.71 -2.51 -6.25
C GLY A 69 4.62 -1.49 -6.94
N SER A 70 5.11 -1.83 -8.13
CA SER A 70 5.90 -0.89 -8.91
C SER A 70 5.08 0.36 -9.18
N THR A 71 5.70 1.53 -9.04
CA THR A 71 5.02 2.82 -9.13
C THR A 71 5.61 3.70 -10.23
N SER A 72 4.81 4.66 -10.68
CA SER A 72 5.17 5.81 -11.51
C SER A 72 4.78 7.10 -10.78
N ASP A 73 4.58 8.20 -11.51
CA ASP A 73 4.40 9.54 -10.94
C ASP A 73 3.22 9.62 -9.96
N GLN A 74 2.15 8.84 -10.18
CA GLN A 74 0.93 8.95 -9.40
C GLN A 74 1.10 8.56 -7.93
N SER A 75 1.90 7.53 -7.64
CA SER A 75 2.09 7.02 -6.27
C SER A 75 3.47 7.34 -5.69
N THR A 76 4.20 8.28 -6.33
CA THR A 76 5.54 8.72 -5.89
C THR A 76 5.55 9.28 -4.47
N GLU A 77 4.53 10.04 -4.05
CA GLU A 77 4.46 10.57 -2.67
C GLU A 77 4.46 9.46 -1.61
N ALA A 78 3.75 8.35 -1.87
CA ALA A 78 3.75 7.19 -0.99
C ALA A 78 5.12 6.51 -0.95
N LEU A 79 5.78 6.35 -2.11
CA LEU A 79 7.15 5.81 -2.17
C LEU A 79 8.14 6.63 -1.34
N PHE A 80 8.08 7.96 -1.45
CA PHE A 80 8.94 8.86 -0.66
C PHE A 80 8.63 8.77 0.83
N TYR A 81 7.36 8.67 1.22
CA TYR A 81 6.99 8.47 2.62
C TYR A 81 7.54 7.14 3.17
N LEU A 82 7.40 6.04 2.43
CA LEU A 82 7.97 4.76 2.85
C LEU A 82 9.49 4.86 3.02
N ARG A 83 10.20 5.38 2.01
CA ARG A 83 11.66 5.48 2.07
C ARG A 83 12.16 6.39 3.18
N TRP A 84 11.62 7.59 3.28
CA TRP A 84 12.18 8.66 4.11
C TRP A 84 11.39 8.91 5.39
N GLY A 85 10.06 8.80 5.34
CA GLY A 85 9.18 8.93 6.50
C GLY A 85 9.23 7.71 7.41
N LYS A 86 9.09 6.50 6.85
CA LYS A 86 9.22 5.22 7.58
C LYS A 86 10.67 4.77 7.75
N GLN A 87 11.62 5.46 7.13
CA GLN A 87 13.04 5.11 7.13
C GLN A 87 13.32 3.69 6.60
N THR A 88 12.50 3.20 5.65
CA THR A 88 12.73 1.92 4.97
C THR A 88 13.51 2.17 3.69
N TYR A 89 14.83 2.34 3.82
CA TYR A 89 15.70 2.66 2.69
C TYR A 89 15.88 1.44 1.78
N ALA A 90 15.55 1.60 0.49
CA ALA A 90 15.76 0.64 -0.59
C ALA A 90 16.17 1.38 -1.86
#